data_AF-A0A0B2X650-F1
#
_entry.id   AF-A0A0B2X650-F1
#
_cell.length_a   1.000
_cell.length_b   1.000
_cell.length_c   1.000
_cell.angle_alpha   90.00
_cell.angle_beta   90.00
_cell.angle_gamma   90.00
#
_symmetry.space_group_name_H-M   'P 1'
#
loop_
_entity.id
_entity.type
_entity.pdbx_description
1 polymer ?
#
loop_
_entity_poly.entity_id
_entity_poly.type
_entity_poly.pdbx_seq_one_letter_code
_entity_poly.pdbx_strand_id
1 'polypeptide(L)'
;MYSPYYRTPRLYLSGYLPNGQPLPPQSMMDDIVGDYKDKTVTLEDFPFFANNIKMASVHPCKHASVMKTLLDRADAALRIRRDKLRSGKAVGSDPGMEGLVDEVAKLDVKSAQEAADKDEWEEVEGVDADEQEVAIRVDQYLVVFLKFMASVTPGIEHDFTMGV
;
A
#
# COMPACT_ATOMS: atom_id res chain seq x y z
N MET A 1 -11.85 -0.33 -13.83
CA MET A 1 -12.10 0.57 -14.97
C MET A 1 -11.19 1.79 -14.89
N TYR A 2 -10.82 2.45 -16.00
CA TYR A 2 -10.12 3.74 -15.96
C TYR A 2 -11.10 4.90 -16.15
N SER A 3 -11.04 5.93 -15.32
CA SER A 3 -11.85 7.15 -15.45
C SER A 3 -11.05 8.22 -16.21
N PRO A 4 -11.41 8.57 -17.46
CA PRO A 4 -10.64 9.53 -18.26
C PRO A 4 -10.62 10.93 -17.66
N TYR A 5 -11.71 11.35 -17.01
CA TYR A 5 -11.83 12.68 -16.40
C TYR A 5 -10.87 12.84 -15.21
N TYR A 6 -10.82 11.84 -14.33
CA TYR A 6 -9.96 11.88 -13.13
C TYR A 6 -8.56 11.30 -13.35
N ARG A 7 -8.34 10.61 -14.47
CA ARG A 7 -7.09 9.91 -14.82
C ARG A 7 -6.65 8.91 -13.75
N THR A 8 -7.63 8.24 -13.13
CA THR A 8 -7.43 7.27 -12.06
C THR A 8 -8.25 6.02 -12.30
N PRO A 9 -7.86 4.87 -11.72
CA PRO A 9 -8.69 3.68 -11.73
C PRO A 9 -9.97 3.92 -10.90
N ARG A 10 -11.03 3.26 -11.33
CA ARG A 10 -12.35 3.19 -10.73
C ARG A 10 -12.71 1.73 -10.48
N LEU A 11 -13.12 1.42 -9.26
CA LEU A 11 -13.51 0.09 -8.81
C LEU A 11 -15.04 -0.08 -8.91
N TYR A 12 -15.46 -1.25 -9.35
CA TYR A 12 -16.85 -1.72 -9.35
C TYR A 12 -16.88 -3.11 -8.70
N LEU A 13 -17.83 -3.33 -7.81
CA LEU A 13 -18.01 -4.54 -7.05
C LEU A 13 -19.39 -5.13 -7.35
N SER A 14 -19.41 -6.44 -7.60
CA SER A 14 -20.62 -7.23 -7.78
C SER A 14 -20.56 -8.40 -6.81
N GLY A 15 -21.42 -8.39 -5.81
CA GLY A 15 -21.55 -9.47 -4.84
C GLY A 15 -22.42 -10.61 -5.38
N TYR A 16 -22.14 -11.82 -4.90
CA TYR A 16 -22.95 -13.01 -5.15
C TYR A 16 -23.22 -13.72 -3.84
N LEU A 17 -24.41 -14.30 -3.71
CA LEU A 17 -24.76 -15.21 -2.62
C LEU A 17 -24.03 -16.56 -2.80
N PRO A 18 -23.95 -17.40 -1.76
CA PRO A 18 -23.30 -18.73 -1.85
C PRO A 18 -23.92 -19.67 -2.90
N ASN A 19 -25.17 -19.42 -3.29
CA ASN A 19 -25.88 -20.15 -4.34
C ASN A 19 -25.59 -19.61 -5.77
N GLY A 20 -24.68 -18.66 -5.91
CA GLY A 20 -24.31 -18.03 -7.18
C GLY A 20 -25.30 -17.00 -7.72
N GLN A 21 -26.33 -16.62 -6.95
CA GLN A 21 -27.26 -15.56 -7.35
C GLN A 21 -26.68 -14.17 -7.04
N PRO A 22 -26.94 -13.14 -7.87
CA PRO A 22 -26.44 -11.79 -7.64
C PRO A 22 -27.00 -11.23 -6.32
N LEU A 23 -26.13 -10.57 -5.56
CA LEU A 23 -26.50 -9.98 -4.28
C LEU A 23 -27.32 -8.68 -4.52
N PRO A 24 -28.36 -8.41 -3.70
CA PRO A 24 -29.06 -7.14 -3.75
C PRO A 24 -28.10 -5.95 -3.56
N PRO A 25 -28.26 -4.85 -4.31
CA PRO A 25 -27.35 -3.70 -4.24
C PRO A 25 -27.18 -3.08 -2.84
N GLN A 26 -28.24 -3.12 -2.02
CA GLN A 26 -28.18 -2.63 -0.64
C GLN A 26 -27.26 -3.47 0.24
N SER A 27 -27.28 -4.80 0.07
CA SER A 27 -26.43 -5.70 0.86
C SER A 27 -24.95 -5.60 0.47
N MET A 28 -24.64 -5.23 -0.78
CA MET A 28 -23.25 -4.94 -1.18
C MET A 28 -22.65 -3.74 -0.41
N MET A 29 -23.49 -2.85 0.14
CA MET A 29 -23.03 -1.71 0.91
C MET A 29 -22.69 -2.06 2.37
N ASP A 30 -22.93 -3.30 2.80
CA ASP A 30 -22.60 -3.74 4.16
C ASP A 30 -21.13 -4.17 4.28
N ASP A 31 -20.49 -4.51 3.15
CA ASP A 31 -19.06 -4.82 3.05
C ASP A 31 -18.16 -3.56 2.96
N ILE A 32 -18.77 -2.38 2.87
CA ILE A 32 -18.08 -1.09 2.81
C ILE A 32 -17.96 -0.50 4.20
N VAL A 33 -16.75 -0.07 4.59
CA VAL A 33 -16.54 0.62 5.87
C VAL A 33 -17.39 1.90 5.92
N GLY A 34 -18.09 2.11 7.04
CA GLY A 34 -19.10 3.17 7.21
C GLY A 34 -18.63 4.56 6.81
N ASP A 35 -17.39 4.94 7.14
CA ASP A 35 -16.83 6.25 6.79
C ASP A 35 -16.73 6.52 5.28
N TYR A 36 -16.65 5.46 4.46
CA TYR A 36 -16.56 5.54 3.00
C TYR A 36 -17.91 5.33 2.30
N LYS A 37 -18.87 4.67 2.98
CA LYS A 37 -20.21 4.35 2.46
C LYS A 37 -20.94 5.59 1.97
N ASP A 38 -20.95 6.65 2.78
CA ASP A 38 -21.71 7.88 2.47
C ASP A 38 -20.91 8.94 1.70
N LYS A 39 -19.61 8.71 1.49
CA LYS A 39 -18.71 9.72 0.89
C LYS A 39 -18.23 9.36 -0.51
N THR A 40 -17.91 8.10 -0.72
CA THR A 40 -17.18 7.67 -1.92
C THR A 40 -17.82 6.49 -2.64
N VAL A 41 -18.70 5.73 -1.99
CA VAL A 41 -19.33 4.57 -2.63
C VAL A 41 -20.75 4.90 -3.07
N THR A 42 -21.11 4.50 -4.28
CA THR A 42 -22.42 4.75 -4.89
C THR A 42 -22.89 3.51 -5.62
N LEU A 43 -24.20 3.34 -5.76
CA LEU A 43 -24.77 2.28 -6.59
C LEU A 43 -24.95 2.80 -8.01
N GLU A 44 -24.18 2.27 -8.95
CA GLU A 44 -24.18 2.70 -10.35
C GLU A 44 -24.30 1.51 -11.28
N ASP A 45 -24.88 1.75 -12.45
CA ASP A 45 -24.91 0.78 -13.52
C ASP A 45 -23.53 0.67 -14.16
N PHE A 46 -23.08 -0.56 -14.39
CA PHE A 46 -21.79 -0.77 -15.04
C PHE A 46 -21.87 -0.40 -16.52
N PRO A 47 -21.00 0.50 -17.03
CA PRO A 47 -21.18 1.13 -18.34
C PRO A 47 -21.03 0.19 -19.54
N PHE A 48 -20.46 -1.01 -19.36
CA PHE A 48 -20.21 -1.97 -20.45
C PHE A 48 -21.18 -3.16 -20.46
N PHE A 49 -22.04 -3.32 -19.44
CA PHE A 49 -23.06 -4.37 -19.44
C PHE A 49 -24.40 -3.80 -19.90
N ALA A 50 -24.98 -4.37 -20.95
CA ALA A 50 -26.31 -4.00 -21.44
C ALA A 50 -27.44 -4.29 -20.42
N ASN A 51 -27.14 -5.10 -19.42
CA ASN A 51 -28.12 -5.67 -18.51
C ASN A 51 -28.47 -4.73 -17.33
N ASN A 52 -27.94 -3.50 -17.30
CA ASN A 52 -28.14 -2.50 -16.24
C ASN A 52 -28.03 -3.11 -14.82
N ILE A 53 -27.00 -3.92 -14.60
CA ILE A 53 -26.73 -4.50 -13.29
C ILE A 53 -26.13 -3.40 -12.43
N LYS A 54 -26.86 -3.02 -11.38
CA LYS A 54 -26.40 -2.10 -10.35
C LYS A 54 -25.25 -2.73 -9.58
N MET A 55 -24.11 -2.07 -9.58
CA MET A 55 -22.91 -2.47 -8.86
C MET A 55 -22.54 -1.40 -7.84
N ALA A 56 -21.87 -1.80 -6.76
CA ALA A 56 -21.26 -0.83 -5.87
C ALA A 56 -20.00 -0.27 -6.53
N SER A 57 -19.92 1.05 -6.71
CA SER A 57 -18.78 1.73 -7.33
C SER A 57 -18.14 2.71 -6.37
N VAL A 58 -16.81 2.65 -6.27
CA VAL A 58 -16.03 3.65 -5.55
C VAL A 58 -15.70 4.80 -6.51
N HIS A 59 -16.24 5.98 -6.22
CA HIS A 59 -16.13 7.17 -7.05
C HIS A 59 -14.69 7.74 -7.04
N PRO A 60 -14.09 8.00 -8.22
CA PRO A 60 -12.65 8.27 -8.33
C PRO A 60 -12.21 9.69 -7.93
N CYS A 61 -13.11 10.59 -7.54
CA CYS A 61 -12.83 12.02 -7.35
C CYS A 61 -11.73 12.32 -6.32
N LYS A 62 -11.52 11.45 -5.33
CA LYS A 62 -10.46 11.61 -4.31
C LYS A 62 -9.27 10.69 -4.52
N HIS A 63 -9.31 9.77 -5.49
CA HIS A 63 -8.26 8.77 -5.68
C HIS A 63 -6.89 9.40 -5.94
N ALA A 64 -6.81 10.44 -6.77
CA ALA A 64 -5.53 11.09 -7.08
C ALA A 64 -4.84 11.68 -5.83
N SER A 65 -5.61 12.34 -4.94
CA SER A 65 -5.09 12.93 -3.71
C SER A 65 -4.60 11.86 -2.72
N VAL A 66 -5.40 10.78 -2.57
CA VAL A 66 -5.03 9.68 -1.69
C VAL A 66 -3.80 8.95 -2.23
N MET A 67 -3.74 8.65 -3.53
CA MET A 67 -2.60 7.96 -4.13
C MET A 67 -1.33 8.77 -4.05
N LYS A 68 -1.39 10.08 -4.30
CA LYS A 68 -0.24 10.97 -4.08
C LYS A 68 0.28 10.85 -2.64
N THR A 69 -0.60 10.93 -1.65
CA THR A 69 -0.21 10.80 -0.23
C THR A 69 0.42 9.45 0.09
N LEU A 70 -0.07 8.36 -0.51
CA LEU A 70 0.50 7.02 -0.29
C LEU A 70 1.87 6.87 -0.95
N LEU A 71 2.04 7.39 -2.17
CA LEU A 71 3.30 7.39 -2.90
C LEU A 71 4.37 8.24 -2.17
N ASP A 72 4.02 9.46 -1.76
CA ASP A 72 4.92 10.36 -1.02
C ASP A 72 5.39 9.71 0.31
N ARG A 73 4.50 8.98 0.99
CA ARG A 73 4.84 8.23 2.22
C ARG A 73 5.77 7.05 1.94
N ALA A 74 5.58 6.35 0.82
CA ALA A 74 6.45 5.25 0.42
C ALA A 74 7.86 5.75 0.07
N ASP A 75 7.96 6.87 -0.66
CA ASP A 75 9.22 7.52 -0.98
C ASP A 75 9.96 7.97 0.29
N ALA A 76 9.25 8.60 1.23
CA ALA A 76 9.82 8.99 2.52
C ALA A 76 10.31 7.77 3.33
N ALA A 77 9.55 6.67 3.34
CA ALA A 77 9.93 5.44 4.04
C ALA A 77 11.17 4.78 3.41
N LEU A 78 11.30 4.80 2.09
CA LEU A 78 12.48 4.29 1.39
C LEU A 78 13.73 5.11 1.71
N ARG A 79 13.62 6.44 1.70
CA ARG A 79 14.72 7.34 2.08
C ARG A 79 15.24 7.02 3.48
N ILE A 80 14.34 6.90 4.46
CA ILE A 80 14.70 6.54 5.85
C ILE A 80 15.40 5.18 5.92
N ARG A 81 14.94 4.17 5.17
CA ARG A 81 15.58 2.85 5.14
C ARG A 81 16.97 2.90 4.52
N ARG A 82 17.16 3.67 3.45
CA ARG A 82 18.46 3.85 2.78
C ARG A 82 19.47 4.56 3.69
N ASP A 83 19.03 5.58 4.42
CA ASP A 83 19.88 6.29 5.39
C ASP A 83 20.29 5.41 6.57
N LYS A 84 19.39 4.52 7.03
CA LYS A 84 19.70 3.51 8.06
C LYS A 84 20.70 2.46 7.57
N LEU A 85 20.59 2.02 6.32
CA LEU A 85 21.54 1.09 5.71
C LEU A 85 22.93 1.73 5.53
N ARG A 86 22.99 2.99 5.06
CA ARG A 86 24.24 3.76 4.95
C ARG A 86 24.91 4.04 6.30
N SER A 87 24.15 4.07 7.39
CA SER A 87 24.69 4.25 8.75
C SER A 87 25.08 2.94 9.44
N GLY A 88 25.05 1.80 8.75
CA GLY A 88 25.50 0.51 9.29
C GLY A 88 24.62 -0.09 10.39
N LYS A 89 23.38 0.40 10.55
CA LYS A 89 22.43 -0.09 11.57
C LYS A 89 21.58 -1.22 10.99
N ALA A 90 21.72 -2.44 11.52
CA ALA A 90 20.99 -3.63 11.06
C ALA A 90 19.46 -3.39 11.10
N VAL A 91 18.78 -3.64 9.98
CA VAL A 91 17.33 -3.48 9.84
C VAL A 91 16.63 -4.69 10.45
N GLY A 92 16.21 -4.56 11.71
CA GLY A 92 15.24 -5.48 12.32
C GLY A 92 13.86 -5.35 11.65
N SER A 93 13.27 -6.49 11.30
CA SER A 93 11.90 -6.59 10.81
C SER A 93 10.91 -6.52 11.98
N ASP A 94 10.49 -5.33 12.41
CA ASP A 94 9.15 -5.10 13.00
C ASP A 94 8.87 -3.61 13.22
N PRO A 95 7.64 -3.09 13.01
CA PRO A 95 7.24 -1.76 13.43
C PRO A 95 6.62 -1.84 14.84
N GLY A 96 7.46 -1.84 15.88
CA GLY A 96 7.02 -1.82 17.27
C GLY A 96 7.67 -0.66 18.03
N MET A 97 6.86 0.14 18.70
CA MET A 97 7.23 1.29 19.56
C MET A 97 8.08 0.92 20.80
N GLU A 98 8.64 -0.29 20.85
CA GLU A 98 9.47 -0.80 21.96
C GLU A 98 10.96 -0.43 21.82
N GLY A 99 11.47 -0.16 20.62
CA GLY A 99 12.91 0.07 20.43
C GLY A 99 13.48 1.32 21.11
N LEU A 100 12.64 2.30 21.47
CA LEU A 100 13.08 3.54 22.12
C LEU A 100 13.40 3.37 23.60
N VAL A 101 12.90 2.32 24.28
CA VAL A 101 13.17 2.12 25.71
C VAL A 101 14.48 1.37 25.96
N ASP A 102 14.90 0.50 25.02
CA ASP A 102 16.16 -0.25 25.13
C ASP A 102 17.40 0.60 24.80
N GLU A 103 17.29 1.61 23.94
CA GLU A 103 18.42 2.50 23.60
C GLU A 103 18.82 3.45 24.75
N VAL A 104 17.91 3.74 25.69
CA VAL A 104 18.20 4.59 26.87
C VAL A 104 18.86 3.77 27.99
N ALA A 105 18.56 2.47 28.09
CA ALA A 105 19.12 1.59 29.13
C ALA A 105 20.57 1.16 28.86
N LYS A 106 21.03 1.22 27.58
CA LYS A 106 22.33 0.68 27.16
C LYS A 106 23.47 1.71 27.07
N LEU A 107 23.21 2.97 27.40
CA LEU A 107 24.24 4.00 27.55
C LEU A 107 24.82 3.93 28.98
N ASP A 108 25.46 2.82 29.32
CA ASP A 108 26.45 2.78 30.40
C ASP A 108 27.85 2.59 29.79
N VAL A 109 28.72 3.52 30.14
CA VAL A 109 30.05 3.73 29.58
C VAL A 109 31.02 2.78 30.28
N LYS A 110 31.68 1.87 29.55
CA LYS A 110 33.08 1.44 29.78
C LYS A 110 33.60 0.38 28.80
N SER A 111 34.62 0.81 28.04
CA SER A 111 35.89 0.13 27.71
C SER A 111 35.96 -1.19 26.91
N ALA A 112 36.91 -1.14 25.95
CA ALA A 112 37.88 -2.18 25.54
C ALA A 112 37.65 -2.92 24.19
N GLN A 113 38.43 -2.46 23.20
CA GLN A 113 39.39 -3.22 22.37
C GLN A 113 38.98 -4.52 21.64
N GLU A 114 39.08 -4.44 20.30
CA GLU A 114 39.51 -5.46 19.32
C GLU A 114 38.81 -6.83 19.24
N ALA A 115 38.14 -7.05 18.10
CA ALA A 115 38.31 -8.27 17.30
C ALA A 115 38.02 -7.94 15.84
N ALA A 116 39.08 -8.03 15.02
CA ALA A 116 39.03 -7.95 13.58
C ALA A 116 38.44 -9.23 12.97
N ASP A 117 38.00 -9.07 11.71
CA ASP A 117 38.05 -10.07 10.63
C ASP A 117 36.80 -10.94 10.41
N LYS A 118 35.92 -10.45 9.53
CA LYS A 118 35.59 -11.11 8.25
C LYS A 118 34.56 -10.28 7.45
N ASP A 119 35.10 -9.43 6.57
CA ASP A 119 34.38 -8.86 5.44
C ASP A 119 34.48 -9.83 4.26
N GLU A 120 33.32 -10.34 3.81
CA GLU A 120 33.15 -10.78 2.41
C GLU A 120 31.67 -10.60 2.03
N TRP A 121 31.24 -9.34 2.02
CA TRP A 121 30.12 -8.92 1.18
C TRP A 121 30.72 -7.98 0.14
N GLU A 122 30.75 -8.48 -1.09
CA GLU A 122 31.28 -7.82 -2.27
C GLU A 122 30.70 -6.38 -2.37
N GLU A 123 31.55 -5.40 -2.10
CA GLU A 123 31.28 -3.99 -2.34
C GLU A 123 31.15 -3.80 -3.85
N VAL A 124 29.92 -3.67 -4.34
CA VAL A 124 29.68 -3.24 -5.71
C VAL A 124 29.93 -1.74 -5.76
N GLU A 125 31.18 -1.35 -5.98
CA GLU A 125 31.51 0.01 -6.38
C GLU A 125 30.89 0.31 -7.76
N GLY A 126 30.12 1.39 -7.82
CA GLY A 126 29.93 2.16 -9.04
C GLY A 126 28.68 1.85 -9.86
N VAL A 127 27.55 2.44 -9.45
CA VAL A 127 26.84 3.39 -10.31
C VAL A 127 26.33 4.49 -9.39
N ASP A 128 26.49 5.75 -9.77
CA ASP A 128 25.70 6.86 -9.23
C ASP A 128 24.20 6.49 -9.30
N ALA A 129 23.68 5.83 -8.27
CA ALA A 129 22.30 5.39 -8.22
C ALA A 129 21.45 6.59 -7.84
N ASP A 130 21.08 7.34 -8.88
CA ASP A 130 20.16 8.46 -8.95
C ASP A 130 19.47 8.80 -7.63
N GLU A 131 19.68 10.01 -7.11
CA GLU A 131 18.89 10.61 -6.02
C GLU A 131 17.36 10.69 -6.34
N GLN A 132 16.95 10.18 -7.50
CA GLN A 132 15.60 10.11 -8.02
C GLN A 132 15.01 8.69 -8.10
N GLU A 133 15.65 7.65 -7.53
CA GLU A 133 15.00 6.34 -7.41
C GLU A 133 13.70 6.45 -6.60
N VAL A 134 12.57 6.36 -7.32
CA VAL A 134 11.22 6.39 -6.75
C VAL A 134 10.93 5.06 -6.07
N ALA A 135 10.33 5.08 -4.87
CA ALA A 135 10.05 3.86 -4.12
C ALA A 135 9.03 2.96 -4.79
N ILE A 136 8.16 3.54 -5.60
CA ILE A 136 7.08 2.84 -6.29
C ILE A 136 7.09 3.26 -7.76
N ARG A 137 7.32 2.28 -8.64
CA ARG A 137 7.24 2.49 -10.09
C ARG A 137 5.78 2.55 -10.55
N VAL A 138 5.54 3.09 -11.76
CA VAL A 138 4.18 3.24 -12.31
C VAL A 138 3.46 1.89 -12.50
N ASP A 139 4.20 0.82 -12.83
CA ASP A 139 3.64 -0.53 -12.98
C ASP A 139 3.09 -1.10 -11.66
N GLN A 140 3.58 -0.61 -10.52
CA GLN A 140 3.13 -1.04 -9.19
C GLN A 140 1.91 -0.23 -8.69
N TYR A 141 1.47 0.80 -9.43
CA TYR A 141 0.39 1.69 -9.01
C TYR A 141 -0.90 0.93 -8.68
N LEU A 142 -1.26 -0.09 -9.47
CA LEU A 142 -2.48 -0.86 -9.24
C LEU A 142 -2.40 -1.70 -7.96
N VAL A 143 -1.22 -2.19 -7.57
CA VAL A 143 -1.04 -2.92 -6.31
C VAL A 143 -1.28 -2.00 -5.12
N VAL A 144 -0.73 -0.78 -5.17
CA VAL A 144 -0.95 0.25 -4.13
C VAL A 144 -2.43 0.64 -4.06
N PHE A 145 -3.05 0.83 -5.22
CA PHE A 145 -4.48 1.14 -5.31
C PHE A 145 -5.34 0.02 -4.72
N LEU A 146 -5.04 -1.23 -5.03
CA LEU A 146 -5.75 -2.40 -4.50
C LEU A 146 -5.57 -2.52 -2.98
N LYS A 147 -4.36 -2.26 -2.45
CA LYS A 147 -4.11 -2.20 -1.01
C LYS A 147 -4.94 -1.10 -0.32
N PHE A 148 -5.11 0.05 -0.96
CA PHE A 148 -6.02 1.09 -0.48
C PHE A 148 -7.49 0.61 -0.54
N MET A 149 -7.92 -0.07 -1.60
CA MET A 149 -9.29 -0.60 -1.71
C MET A 149 -9.60 -1.67 -0.64
N ALA A 150 -8.65 -2.49 -0.23
CA ALA A 150 -8.83 -3.39 0.92
C ALA A 150 -9.12 -2.64 2.22
N SER A 151 -8.54 -1.45 2.41
CA SER A 151 -8.88 -0.62 3.58
C SER A 151 -10.31 -0.07 3.53
N VAL A 152 -10.89 0.06 2.33
CA VAL A 152 -12.28 0.49 2.13
C VAL A 152 -13.26 -0.69 2.27
N THR A 153 -12.80 -1.90 1.95
CA THR A 153 -13.59 -3.14 1.91
C THR A 153 -12.91 -4.29 2.67
N PRO A 154 -12.80 -4.19 4.01
CA PRO A 154 -12.06 -5.13 4.83
C PRO A 154 -12.73 -6.51 4.91
N GLY A 155 -14.03 -6.61 4.61
CA GLY A 155 -14.75 -7.88 4.54
C GLY A 155 -14.48 -8.68 3.26
N ILE A 156 -13.78 -8.08 2.28
CA ILE A 156 -13.44 -8.71 1.00
C ILE A 156 -11.99 -9.14 1.07
N GLU A 157 -11.73 -10.42 0.76
CA GLU A 157 -10.36 -10.91 0.58
C GLU A 157 -9.82 -10.43 -0.76
N HIS A 158 -8.69 -9.73 -0.72
CA HIS A 158 -7.99 -9.24 -1.90
C HIS A 158 -6.65 -9.97 -2.03
N ASP A 159 -6.37 -10.47 -3.23
CA ASP A 159 -5.06 -11.00 -3.59
C ASP A 159 -4.23 -9.90 -4.26
N PHE A 160 -3.05 -9.60 -3.70
CA PHE A 160 -2.11 -8.60 -4.22
C PHE A 160 -0.77 -9.21 -4.65
N THR A 161 -0.71 -10.53 -4.85
CA THR A 161 0.52 -11.20 -5.23
C THR A 161 1.01 -10.69 -6.60
N MET A 162 2.19 -10.07 -6.58
CA MET A 162 2.96 -9.83 -7.80
C MET A 162 3.64 -11.16 -8.12
N GLY A 163 3.09 -11.92 -9.08
CA GLY A 163 3.77 -13.11 -9.59
C GLY A 163 5.17 -12.71 -10.06
N VAL A 164 6.18 -13.30 -9.43
CA VAL A 164 7.58 -13.21 -9.84
C VAL A 164 7.83 -14.20 -10.98
#